data_AF-A0A1G2ER34-F1
#
_entry.id   AF-A0A1G2ER34-F1
#
_cell.length_a   1.000
_cell.length_b   1.000
_cell.length_c   1.000
_cell.angle_alpha   90.00
_cell.angle_beta   90.00
_cell.angle_gamma   90.00
#
_symmetry.space_group_name_H-M   'P 1'
#
loop_
_entity.id
_entity.type
_entity.pdbx_description
1 polymer ?
#
loop_
_entity_poly.entity_id
_entity_poly.type
_entity_poly.pdbx_seq_one_letter_code
_entity_poly.pdbx_strand_id
1 'polypeptide(L)' 'MSLGEAKKAGALAFFGERYEEKVKVYSIGNFSKEVCGGPHVGKLSEMGGHVKIKKEEAVSAGVRRIYAYIE' A
#
# COMPACT_ATOMS: atom_id res chain seq x y z
N MET A 1 11.36 1.09 12.50
CA MET A 1 10.93 0.00 13.40
C MET A 1 11.36 -1.33 12.80
N SER A 2 11.46 -2.39 13.60
CA SER A 2 11.70 -3.72 13.07
C SER A 2 10.48 -4.27 12.33
N LEU A 3 10.67 -5.23 11.44
CA LEU A 3 9.58 -5.93 10.74
C LEU A 3 8.62 -6.62 11.73
N GLY A 4 9.16 -7.18 12.82
CA GLY A 4 8.37 -7.80 13.88
C GLY A 4 7.49 -6.78 14.61
N GLU A 5 8.03 -5.62 14.97
CA GLU A 5 7.26 -4.52 15.57
C GLU A 5 6.19 -3.98 14.62
N ALA A 6 6.53 -3.82 13.34
CA ALA A 6 5.58 -3.38 12.31
C ALA A 6 4.36 -4.30 12.22
N LYS A 7 4.60 -5.63 12.14
CA LYS A 7 3.53 -6.63 12.11
C LYS A 7 2.68 -6.61 13.39
N LYS A 8 3.31 -6.50 14.56
CA LYS A 8 2.60 -6.37 15.85
C LYS A 8 1.76 -5.09 15.93
N ALA A 9 2.20 -4.01 15.29
CA ALA A 9 1.46 -2.76 15.19
C ALA A 9 0.30 -2.81 14.16
N GLY A 10 0.03 -3.98 13.56
CA GLY A 10 -1.03 -4.20 12.59
C GLY A 10 -0.68 -3.77 11.17
N ALA A 11 0.61 -3.53 10.87
CA ALA A 11 1.02 -3.20 9.51
C ALA A 11 0.98 -4.45 8.62
N LEU A 12 0.32 -4.33 7.46
CA LEU A 12 0.39 -5.36 6.43
C LEU A 12 1.77 -5.32 5.77
N ALA A 13 2.38 -6.48 5.61
CA ALA A 13 3.67 -6.65 4.96
C ALA A 13 3.53 -7.66 3.83
N PHE A 14 3.11 -7.20 2.66
CA PHE A 14 3.00 -8.04 1.47
C PHE A 14 4.41 -8.47 1.05
N PHE A 15 4.65 -9.78 0.92
CA PHE A 15 5.98 -10.33 0.61
C PHE A 15 7.03 -10.07 1.71
N GLY A 16 6.67 -10.37 2.97
CA GLY A 16 7.49 -10.17 4.16
C GLY A 16 8.94 -10.66 4.09
N GLU A 17 9.22 -11.69 3.28
CA GLU A 17 10.55 -12.28 3.07
C GLU A 17 11.51 -11.35 2.32
N ARG A 18 10.97 -10.36 1.59
CA ARG A 18 11.76 -9.41 0.80
C ARG A 18 12.16 -8.16 1.57
N TYR A 19 11.65 -7.98 2.79
CA TYR A 19 11.98 -6.82 3.62
C TYR A 19 13.13 -7.16 4.57
N GLU A 20 14.03 -6.20 4.72
CA GLU A 20 15.07 -6.24 5.75
C GLU A 20 14.47 -6.16 7.16
N GLU A 21 15.30 -6.39 8.18
CA GLU A 21 14.87 -6.29 9.58
C GLU A 21 14.32 -4.90 9.90
N LYS A 22 14.96 -3.84 9.38
CA LYS A 22 14.55 -2.45 9.60
C LYS A 22 13.67 -1.98 8.46
N VAL A 23 12.42 -1.64 8.77
CA VAL A 23 11.42 -1.25 7.77
C VAL A 23 10.84 0.13 8.01
N LYS A 24 10.30 0.70 6.93
CA LYS A 24 9.44 1.89 6.96
C LYS A 24 7.98 1.43 6.92
N VAL A 25 7.17 2.05 7.79
CA VAL A 25 5.73 1.83 7.85
C VAL A 25 5.04 3.14 7.52
N TYR A 26 4.09 3.07 6.60
CA TYR A 26 3.23 4.17 6.23
C TYR A 26 1.81 3.89 6.72
N SER A 27 1.10 4.93 7.11
CA SER A 27 -0.28 4.84 7.57
C SER A 27 -1.12 5.91 6.91
N ILE A 28 -2.31 5.52 6.47
CA ILE A 28 -3.30 6.40 5.86
C ILE A 28 -4.50 6.41 6.79
N GLY A 29 -4.54 7.43 7.67
CA GLY A 29 -5.54 7.53 8.73
C GLY A 29 -5.64 6.25 9.56
N ASN A 30 -6.87 5.85 9.88
CA ASN A 30 -7.15 4.57 10.56
C ASN A 30 -7.52 3.45 9.57
N PHE A 31 -7.35 3.67 8.27
CA PHE A 31 -7.85 2.78 7.23
C PHE A 31 -6.79 1.78 6.76
N SER A 32 -5.58 2.25 6.47
CA SER A 32 -4.47 1.41 6.00
C SER A 32 -3.20 1.68 6.78
N LYS A 33 -2.45 0.61 7.04
CA LYS A 33 -1.11 0.63 7.64
C LYS A 33 -0.28 -0.46 7.00
N GLU A 34 0.81 -0.09 6.36
CA GLU A 34 1.57 -0.99 5.47
C GLU A 34 3.07 -0.76 5.58
N VAL A 35 3.82 -1.85 5.42
CA VAL A 35 5.26 -1.81 5.21
C VAL A 35 5.53 -1.50 3.73
N CYS A 36 6.18 -0.37 3.45
CA CYS A 36 6.52 0.04 2.08
C CYS A 36 7.89 0.71 2.04
N GLY A 37 8.70 0.38 1.02
CA GLY A 37 10.03 0.96 0.82
C GLY A 37 10.06 2.13 -0.19
N GLY A 38 8.95 2.38 -0.88
CA GLY A 38 8.85 3.40 -1.92
C GLY A 38 8.74 4.83 -1.36
N PRO A 39 8.86 5.85 -2.23
CA PRO A 39 8.56 7.22 -1.85
C PRO A 39 7.05 7.41 -1.64
N HIS A 40 6.68 8.24 -0.67
CA HIS A 40 5.29 8.62 -0.40
C HIS A 40 5.19 10.15 -0.33
N VAL A 41 4.02 10.68 -0.71
CA VAL A 41 3.63 12.07 -0.46
C VAL A 41 3.45 12.33 1.04
N GLY A 42 3.54 13.60 1.46
CA GLY A 42 3.40 13.97 2.88
C GLY A 42 1.96 13.85 3.39
N LYS A 43 0.98 14.11 2.51
CA LYS A 43 -0.46 13.96 2.79
C LYS A 43 -1.21 13.64 1.51
N LEU A 44 -2.35 12.96 1.63
CA LEU A 44 -3.14 12.51 0.47
C LEU A 44 -3.56 13.65 -0.47
N SER A 45 -3.85 14.84 0.05
CA SER A 45 -4.29 15.98 -0.76
C SER A 45 -3.22 16.49 -1.73
N GLU A 46 -1.94 16.14 -1.53
CA GLU A 46 -0.85 16.48 -2.45
C GLU A 46 -0.94 15.72 -3.78
N MET A 47 -1.65 14.59 -3.82
CA MET A 47 -1.90 13.87 -5.07
C MET A 47 -2.77 14.69 -6.05
N GLY A 48 -3.50 15.70 -5.56
CA GLY A 48 -4.06 16.78 -6.39
C GLY A 48 -5.23 16.39 -7.31
N GLY A 49 -6.05 15.39 -6.96
CA GLY A 49 -7.11 14.92 -7.84
C GLY A 49 -7.98 13.82 -7.23
N HIS A 50 -8.62 13.05 -8.09
CA HIS A 50 -9.43 11.89 -7.71
C HIS A 50 -8.81 10.60 -8.25
N VAL A 51 -8.95 9.50 -7.52
CA VAL A 51 -8.62 8.19 -8.08
C VAL A 51 -9.72 7.80 -9.07
N LYS A 52 -9.35 7.59 -10.33
CA LYS A 52 -10.25 7.09 -11.37
C LYS A 52 -9.88 5.68 -11.80
N ILE A 53 -10.89 4.80 -11.82
CA ILE A 53 -10.74 3.46 -12.37
C ILE A 53 -10.80 3.57 -13.90
N LYS A 54 -9.70 3.18 -14.56
CA LYS A 54 -9.58 3.15 -16.02
C LYS A 54 -10.30 1.94 -16.60
N LYS A 55 -10.04 0.76 -16.04
CA LYS A 55 -10.67 -0.51 -16.43
C LYS A 55 -10.44 -1.57 -15.37
N GLU A 56 -11.20 -2.65 -15.48
CA GLU A 56 -11.11 -3.84 -14.66
C GLU A 56 -11.18 -5.09 -15.54
N GLU A 57 -10.35 -6.09 -15.26
CA GLU A 57 -10.36 -7.34 -16.02
C GLU A 57 -10.09 -8.57 -15.13
N ALA A 58 -10.64 -9.72 -15.52
CA ALA A 58 -10.39 -10.99 -14.85
C ALA A 58 -9.04 -11.56 -15.31
N VAL A 59 -8.19 -11.94 -14.37
CA VAL A 59 -6.86 -12.52 -14.66
C VAL A 59 -6.90 -14.05 -14.50
N SER A 60 -7.70 -14.55 -13.57
CA SER A 60 -7.97 -15.98 -13.36
C SER A 60 -9.27 -16.15 -12.55
N ALA A 61 -9.69 -17.40 -12.29
CA ALA A 61 -10.85 -17.67 -11.46
C ALA A 61 -10.67 -17.05 -10.05
N GLY A 62 -11.59 -16.14 -9.68
CA GLY A 62 -11.56 -15.43 -8.40
C GLY A 62 -10.55 -14.28 -8.30
N VAL A 63 -9.79 -13.97 -9.36
CA VAL A 63 -8.78 -12.89 -9.35
C VAL A 63 -9.10 -11.83 -10.38
N ARG A 64 -9.20 -10.57 -9.92
CA ARG A 64 -9.50 -9.40 -10.75
C ARG A 64 -8.38 -8.38 -10.63
N ARG A 65 -8.06 -7.71 -11.74
CA ARG A 65 -7.08 -6.62 -11.80
C ARG A 65 -7.79 -5.31 -12.10
N ILE A 66 -7.55 -4.32 -11.25
CA ILE A 66 -8.06 -2.95 -11.39
C ILE A 66 -6.92 -2.07 -11.88
N TYR A 67 -7.15 -1.33 -12.96
CA TYR A 67 -6.26 -0.28 -13.44
C TYR A 67 -6.83 1.06 -13.03
N ALA A 68 -6.05 1.87 -12.30
CA ALA A 68 -6.46 3.20 -11.84
C ALA A 68 -5.36 4.23 -12.05
N TYR A 69 -5.75 5.49 -12.12
CA TYR A 69 -4.85 6.65 -12.20
C TYR A 69 -5.43 7.81 -11.38
N ILE A 70 -4.61 8.81 -11.11
CA ILE A 70 -5.08 10.08 -10.52
C ILE A 70 -5.46 11.02 -11.66
N GLU A 71 -6.71 11.49 -11.64
CA GLU A 71 -7.28 12.48 -12.55
C GLU A 71 -7.36 13.85 -11.88
#